data_AF-A0A8H3DY47-F1
#
_entry.id   AF-A0A8H3DY47-F1
#
_cell.length_a   1.000
_cell.length_b   1.000
_cell.length_c   1.000
_cell.angle_alpha   90.00
_cell.angle_beta   90.00
_cell.angle_gamma   90.00
#
_symmetry.space_group_name_H-M   'P 1'
#
loop_
_entity.id
_entity.type
_entity.pdbx_description
1 polymer ?
#
loop_
_entity_poly.entity_id
_entity_poly.type
_entity_poly.pdbx_seq_one_letter_code
_entity_poly.pdbx_strand_id
1 'polypeptide(L)'
;MSPRNILKRLGLGYRTSIPQVWLGHIIDYAFRLIALQRAIRLVHLGADNRHEEIYRELDSMSKSNTVLRRDLDWILIQIEGNFSIRNLQGQIALEMIFPSSGENSVMQLNMGEGKSSVIIPIVAATLAKGRSLLPGLEALLIARSTICRLDDTFDRLWKTLKLFTAFTWNDVPSLRAEFGHPDVTILLTCLSYYYQGLSEAQLVSCFEMIHKLDNPALEYDHWILQGGGVPQEYSNLKGINIKDTKQFQRDIVPLFSYNSAVINFYLSAFVFPRSVKEFPHKLVSSAWDLAATKVHPTTGFSGTNDNRYLLPTSIAQVDPLNQSGTNALILDILLRPENGYYQCVQRSGDTASARDFIDSLVIQNPTIDILLDVGAQILDMTNEELSAYDVPLYILSNLLSEKTEHSPFIICGIILHENRPQDLDGVPPNLQTWLSRDRVLSHRLGPSLMDYCLAHPQVLCGSIAHVWSGFLPQSGGWSRGANSRSLWLTSKTHPSGKVMQRVDFNLGEGRLLIDGLPIGRIPVEYVNHPLYARLFGKRVINVVPSSIPGMTFTARSEIDGYQVSFALNSKKQDLIVQAQAGLISIIG
;
A
#
# COMPACT_ATOMS: atom_id res chain seq x y z
N MET A 1 -19.47 -29.91 18.89
CA MET A 1 -18.15 -29.63 19.49
C MET A 1 -17.23 -29.15 18.37
N SER A 2 -16.65 -27.95 18.42
CA SER A 2 -15.84 -27.44 17.30
C SER A 2 -14.42 -28.05 17.31
N PRO A 3 -13.76 -28.23 16.15
CA PRO A 3 -12.35 -28.64 16.06
C PRO A 3 -11.43 -27.79 16.93
N ARG A 4 -11.67 -26.47 16.99
CA ARG A 4 -10.94 -25.52 17.84
C ARG A 4 -11.05 -25.85 19.33
N ASN A 5 -12.22 -26.28 19.80
CA ASN A 5 -12.43 -26.65 21.21
C ASN A 5 -11.69 -27.94 21.59
N ILE A 6 -11.51 -28.86 20.65
CA ILE A 6 -10.75 -30.09 20.85
C ILE A 6 -9.25 -29.77 20.88
N LEU A 7 -8.76 -28.99 19.91
CA LEU A 7 -7.34 -28.63 19.83
C LEU A 7 -6.88 -27.70 20.96
N LYS A 8 -7.74 -26.81 21.47
CA LYS A 8 -7.44 -25.97 22.64
C LYS A 8 -7.00 -26.78 23.87
N ARG A 9 -7.43 -28.05 23.96
CA ARG A 9 -7.04 -28.97 25.04
C ARG A 9 -5.55 -29.32 24.97
N LEU A 10 -4.93 -29.27 23.79
CA LEU A 10 -3.48 -29.39 23.66
C LEU A 10 -2.72 -28.17 24.19
N GLY A 11 -3.36 -27.06 24.58
CA GLY A 11 -2.67 -25.89 25.13
C GLY A 11 -2.18 -26.10 26.57
N LEU A 12 -1.10 -25.41 26.96
CA LEU A 12 -0.39 -25.59 28.23
C LEU A 12 -1.30 -25.70 29.47
N GLY A 13 -2.31 -24.82 29.58
CA GLY A 13 -3.21 -24.77 30.74
C GLY A 13 -4.20 -25.95 30.86
N TYR A 14 -4.36 -26.77 29.82
CA TYR A 14 -5.31 -27.88 29.80
C TYR A 14 -4.64 -29.25 29.72
N ARG A 15 -3.35 -29.32 29.34
CA ARG A 15 -2.61 -30.59 29.12
C ARG A 15 -2.63 -31.54 30.31
N THR A 16 -2.43 -31.01 31.51
CA THR A 16 -2.34 -31.79 32.75
C THR A 16 -3.68 -32.40 33.17
N SER A 17 -4.80 -31.91 32.61
CA SER A 17 -6.15 -32.38 32.93
C SER A 17 -6.66 -33.50 32.01
N ILE A 18 -5.88 -33.90 30.99
CA ILE A 18 -6.33 -34.83 29.95
C ILE A 18 -5.75 -36.23 30.23
N PRO A 19 -6.58 -37.28 30.25
CA PRO A 19 -6.09 -38.65 30.31
C PRO A 19 -5.17 -38.98 29.12
N GLN A 20 -4.06 -39.68 29.35
CA GLN A 20 -3.04 -39.98 28.33
C GLN A 20 -3.62 -40.64 27.05
N VAL A 21 -4.62 -41.50 27.20
CA VAL A 21 -5.31 -42.15 26.07
C VAL A 21 -5.98 -41.10 25.16
N TRP A 22 -6.67 -40.12 25.75
CA TRP A 22 -7.29 -39.03 25.00
C TRP A 22 -6.27 -38.07 24.40
N LEU A 23 -5.15 -37.83 25.10
CA LEU A 23 -4.08 -37.00 24.59
C LEU A 23 -3.51 -37.56 23.28
N GLY A 24 -3.27 -38.88 23.22
CA GLY A 24 -2.83 -39.56 21.99
C GLY A 24 -3.80 -39.36 20.82
N HIS A 25 -5.11 -39.54 21.05
CA HIS A 25 -6.12 -39.33 20.02
C HIS A 25 -6.22 -37.88 19.54
N ILE A 26 -6.10 -36.91 20.44
CA ILE A 26 -6.14 -35.49 20.07
C ILE A 26 -4.89 -35.10 19.27
N ILE A 27 -3.72 -35.65 19.61
CA ILE A 27 -2.48 -35.47 18.84
C ILE A 27 -2.63 -36.05 17.43
N ASP A 28 -3.15 -37.28 17.30
CA ASP A 28 -3.37 -37.90 15.99
C ASP A 28 -4.38 -37.11 15.15
N TYR A 29 -5.43 -36.57 15.77
CA TYR A 29 -6.37 -35.65 15.12
C TYR A 29 -5.67 -34.39 14.61
N ALA A 30 -4.81 -33.78 15.43
CA ALA A 30 -4.03 -32.60 15.06
C ALA A 30 -3.09 -32.87 13.86
N PHE A 31 -2.39 -34.01 13.84
CA PHE A 31 -1.55 -34.40 12.71
C PHE A 31 -2.35 -34.63 11.42
N ARG A 32 -3.53 -35.25 11.51
CA ARG A 32 -4.43 -35.40 10.35
C ARG A 32 -4.90 -34.05 9.81
N LEU A 33 -5.15 -33.07 10.70
CA LEU A 33 -5.51 -31.72 10.28
C LEU A 33 -4.36 -31.00 9.56
N ILE A 34 -3.13 -31.10 10.07
CA ILE A 34 -1.94 -30.57 9.40
C ILE A 34 -1.77 -31.21 8.01
N ALA A 35 -1.94 -32.53 7.92
CA ALA A 35 -1.86 -33.24 6.64
C ALA A 35 -2.93 -32.76 5.63
N LEU A 36 -4.16 -32.52 6.10
CA LEU A 36 -5.23 -31.97 5.27
C LEU A 36 -4.93 -30.55 4.79
N GLN A 37 -4.54 -29.65 5.71
CA GLN A 37 -4.14 -28.27 5.39
C GLN A 37 -3.03 -28.24 4.33
N ARG A 38 -2.02 -29.11 4.48
CA ARG A 38 -0.93 -29.25 3.52
C ARG A 38 -1.40 -29.77 2.16
N ALA A 39 -2.24 -30.81 2.13
CA ALA A 39 -2.78 -31.33 0.88
C ALA A 39 -3.53 -30.25 0.11
N ILE A 40 -4.32 -29.42 0.80
CA ILE A 40 -5.00 -28.26 0.22
C ILE A 40 -3.97 -27.27 -0.36
N ARG A 41 -2.92 -26.91 0.39
CA ARG A 41 -1.87 -26.00 -0.11
C ARG A 41 -1.16 -26.55 -1.35
N LEU A 42 -0.80 -27.83 -1.36
CA LEU A 42 -0.16 -28.48 -2.50
C LEU A 42 -1.02 -28.46 -3.76
N VAL A 43 -2.34 -28.66 -3.63
CA VAL A 43 -3.29 -28.56 -4.76
C VAL A 43 -3.32 -27.15 -5.34
N HIS A 44 -3.35 -26.12 -4.49
CA HIS A 44 -3.32 -24.72 -4.95
C HIS A 44 -1.99 -24.37 -5.64
N LEU A 45 -0.86 -24.75 -5.03
CA LEU A 45 0.47 -24.52 -5.62
C LEU A 45 0.65 -25.24 -6.97
N GLY A 46 0.06 -26.43 -7.09
CA GLY A 46 0.04 -27.19 -8.35
C GLY A 46 -0.78 -26.50 -9.43
N ALA A 47 -1.95 -25.95 -9.08
CA ALA A 47 -2.78 -25.18 -10.02
C ALA A 47 -2.05 -23.92 -10.53
N ASP A 48 -1.26 -23.28 -9.66
CA ASP A 48 -0.51 -22.05 -9.97
C ASP A 48 0.88 -22.30 -10.60
N ASN A 49 1.26 -23.56 -10.87
CA ASN A 49 2.57 -23.95 -11.40
C ASN A 49 3.79 -23.47 -10.56
N ARG A 50 3.64 -23.35 -9.24
CA ARG A 50 4.69 -22.88 -8.32
C ARG A 50 5.60 -24.03 -7.85
N HIS A 51 6.40 -24.55 -8.77
CA HIS A 51 7.22 -25.76 -8.59
C HIS A 51 8.21 -25.67 -7.40
N GLU A 52 8.89 -24.54 -7.18
CA GLU A 52 9.83 -24.39 -6.06
C GLU A 52 9.16 -24.55 -4.69
N GLU A 53 7.96 -24.01 -4.52
CA GLU A 53 7.24 -24.08 -3.24
C GLU A 53 6.68 -25.47 -2.97
N ILE A 54 6.34 -26.21 -4.02
CA ILE A 54 6.01 -27.62 -3.92
C ILE A 54 7.23 -28.39 -3.39
N TYR A 55 8.42 -28.16 -3.94
CA TYR A 55 9.65 -28.80 -3.42
C TYR A 55 9.92 -28.43 -1.95
N ARG A 56 9.73 -27.16 -1.56
CA ARG A 56 9.88 -26.71 -0.17
C ARG A 56 8.86 -27.36 0.78
N GLU A 57 7.62 -27.57 0.34
CA GLU A 57 6.60 -28.30 1.10
C GLU A 57 6.88 -29.80 1.15
N LEU A 58 7.50 -30.39 0.14
CA LEU A 58 7.88 -31.82 0.10
C LEU A 58 9.06 -32.14 1.02
N ASP A 59 10.06 -31.25 1.10
CA ASP A 59 11.24 -31.42 1.96
C ASP A 59 10.89 -31.54 3.47
N SER A 60 9.73 -31.00 3.87
CA SER A 60 9.20 -31.15 5.24
C SER A 60 8.92 -32.60 5.68
N MET A 61 8.85 -33.58 4.77
CA MET A 61 8.41 -34.95 5.09
C MET A 61 9.44 -35.86 5.74
N SER A 62 10.74 -35.72 5.46
CA SER A 62 11.64 -36.87 5.63
C SER A 62 11.97 -37.24 7.08
N LYS A 63 11.85 -36.30 8.05
CA LYS A 63 12.22 -36.53 9.47
C LYS A 63 11.33 -35.83 10.51
N SER A 64 10.27 -35.13 10.08
CA SER A 64 9.50 -34.20 10.93
C SER A 64 8.69 -34.88 12.05
N ASN A 65 8.28 -36.14 11.89
CA ASN A 65 7.42 -36.83 12.86
C ASN A 65 8.06 -37.08 14.25
N THR A 66 9.38 -37.14 14.37
CA THR A 66 10.04 -37.35 15.67
C THR A 66 10.27 -36.05 16.45
N VAL A 67 10.53 -34.94 15.75
CA VAL A 67 10.70 -33.61 16.35
C VAL A 67 9.36 -32.98 16.71
N LEU A 68 8.34 -33.11 15.84
CA LEU A 68 7.01 -32.54 16.07
C LEU A 68 6.26 -33.16 17.26
N ARG A 69 6.59 -34.40 17.65
CA ARG A 69 6.02 -35.04 18.84
C ARG A 69 6.62 -34.53 20.16
N ARG A 70 7.71 -33.76 20.12
CA ARG A 70 8.38 -33.27 21.33
C ARG A 70 7.68 -32.07 21.96
N ASP A 71 7.04 -31.21 21.17
CA ASP A 71 6.35 -30.03 21.70
C ASP A 71 4.95 -29.85 21.08
N LEU A 72 3.93 -30.03 21.92
CA LEU A 72 2.53 -29.88 21.55
C LEU A 72 2.15 -28.43 21.13
N ASP A 73 2.91 -27.42 21.55
CA ASP A 73 2.67 -26.03 21.13
C ASP A 73 3.10 -25.80 19.68
N TRP A 74 4.15 -26.49 19.21
CA TRP A 74 4.59 -26.41 17.81
C TRP A 74 3.53 -26.98 16.86
N ILE A 75 2.77 -27.98 17.31
CA ILE A 75 1.63 -28.53 16.56
C ILE A 75 0.52 -27.48 16.44
N LEU A 76 0.19 -26.78 17.52
CA LEU A 76 -0.85 -25.75 17.53
C LEU A 76 -0.47 -24.56 16.65
N ILE A 77 0.78 -24.10 16.72
CA ILE A 77 1.29 -22.99 15.90
C ILE A 77 1.21 -23.32 14.41
N GLN A 78 1.54 -24.54 14.00
CA GLN A 78 1.42 -24.97 12.59
C GLN A 78 -0.02 -24.99 12.11
N ILE A 79 -0.94 -25.47 12.94
CA ILE A 79 -2.37 -25.52 12.60
C ILE A 79 -2.94 -24.12 12.45
N GLU A 80 -2.62 -23.24 13.40
CA GLU A 80 -3.10 -21.86 13.42
C GLU A 80 -2.49 -21.04 12.28
N GLY A 81 -1.16 -21.14 12.08
CA GLY A 81 -0.45 -20.46 11.01
C GLY A 81 -0.59 -21.11 9.63
N ASN A 82 -1.26 -22.26 9.52
CA ASN A 82 -1.44 -23.03 8.30
C ASN A 82 -0.14 -23.25 7.50
N PHE A 83 0.94 -23.67 8.20
CA PHE A 83 2.24 -23.95 7.59
C PHE A 83 2.87 -25.23 8.15
N SER A 84 3.85 -25.79 7.44
CA SER A 84 4.64 -26.93 7.89
C SER A 84 6.00 -26.45 8.41
N ILE A 85 6.39 -26.82 9.63
CA ILE A 85 7.75 -26.57 10.13
C ILE A 85 8.72 -27.45 9.34
N ARG A 86 9.71 -26.82 8.68
CA ARG A 86 10.77 -27.52 7.94
C ARG A 86 11.78 -28.13 8.90
N ASN A 87 12.47 -29.17 8.44
CA ASN A 87 13.45 -29.89 9.27
C ASN A 87 14.55 -28.95 9.80
N LEU A 88 15.13 -28.12 8.93
CA LEU A 88 16.16 -27.15 9.32
C LEU A 88 15.64 -26.14 10.36
N GLN A 89 14.41 -25.63 10.20
CA GLN A 89 13.80 -24.70 11.16
C GLN A 89 13.64 -25.35 12.54
N GLY A 90 13.18 -26.62 12.57
CA GLY A 90 13.04 -27.39 13.81
C GLY A 90 14.38 -27.70 14.47
N GLN A 91 15.42 -27.99 13.68
CA GLN A 91 16.78 -28.21 14.20
C GLN A 91 17.35 -26.94 14.85
N ILE A 92 17.26 -25.80 14.16
CA ILE A 92 17.71 -24.51 14.70
C ILE A 92 16.93 -24.15 15.96
N ALA A 93 15.61 -24.32 15.96
CA ALA A 93 14.79 -24.05 17.14
C ALA A 93 15.19 -24.94 18.34
N LEU A 94 15.45 -26.23 18.12
CA LEU A 94 15.94 -27.12 19.17
C LEU A 94 17.32 -26.71 19.68
N GLU A 95 18.25 -26.34 18.80
CA GLU A 95 19.57 -25.85 19.18
C GLU A 95 19.47 -24.54 19.97
N MET A 96 18.51 -23.66 19.65
CA MET A 96 18.27 -22.44 20.42
C MET A 96 17.65 -22.70 21.80
N ILE A 97 16.82 -23.74 21.94
CA ILE A 97 16.19 -24.10 23.22
C ILE A 97 17.17 -24.90 24.10
N PHE A 98 17.93 -25.79 23.49
CA PHE A 98 18.86 -26.71 24.13
C PHE A 98 20.23 -26.67 23.41
N PRO A 99 21.03 -25.61 23.64
CA PRO A 99 22.32 -25.43 22.98
C PRO A 99 23.27 -26.58 23.28
N SER A 100 23.71 -27.27 22.24
CA SER A 100 24.61 -28.42 22.33
C SER A 100 26.04 -28.02 22.68
N SER A 101 26.46 -26.81 22.25
CA SER A 101 27.79 -26.27 22.50
C SER A 101 28.02 -25.87 23.96
N GLY A 102 26.95 -25.52 24.70
CA GLY A 102 27.07 -24.89 26.03
C GLY A 102 27.67 -23.48 26.01
N GLU A 103 27.95 -22.92 24.84
CA GLU A 103 28.55 -21.60 24.62
C GLU A 103 27.64 -20.73 23.76
N ASN A 104 27.84 -19.40 23.81
CA ASN A 104 27.06 -18.49 22.99
C ASN A 104 27.32 -18.80 21.51
N SER A 105 26.26 -18.87 20.69
CA SER A 105 26.39 -19.30 19.31
C SER A 105 25.46 -18.57 18.34
N VAL A 106 25.90 -18.47 17.09
CA VAL A 106 25.10 -17.96 15.96
C VAL A 106 25.12 -19.00 14.85
N MET A 107 23.94 -19.32 14.32
CA MET A 107 23.73 -20.24 13.20
C MET A 107 23.39 -19.48 11.91
N GLN A 108 23.84 -19.94 10.75
CA GLN A 108 23.36 -19.41 9.48
C GLN A 108 21.96 -19.96 9.14
N LEU A 109 21.07 -19.06 8.70
CA LEU A 109 19.83 -19.40 8.03
C LEU A 109 19.63 -18.45 6.85
N ASN A 110 19.30 -18.93 5.66
CA ASN A 110 19.17 -18.07 4.46
C ASN A 110 17.90 -17.21 4.48
N MET A 111 17.89 -16.10 3.72
CA MET A 111 16.69 -15.25 3.56
C MET A 111 15.52 -16.05 2.99
N GLY A 112 14.30 -15.76 3.46
CA GLY A 112 13.09 -16.48 3.05
C GLY A 112 12.85 -17.84 3.75
N GLU A 113 13.78 -18.31 4.60
CA GLU A 113 13.63 -19.57 5.34
C GLU A 113 12.77 -19.48 6.61
N GLY A 114 11.99 -18.40 6.79
CA GLY A 114 11.04 -18.30 7.92
C GLY A 114 11.67 -18.07 9.29
N LYS A 115 12.84 -17.42 9.35
CA LYS A 115 13.53 -17.01 10.59
C LYS A 115 12.57 -16.44 11.64
N SER A 116 11.92 -15.34 11.30
CA SER A 116 11.11 -14.58 12.25
C SER A 116 9.66 -15.11 12.30
N SER A 117 9.12 -15.61 11.19
CA SER A 117 7.73 -16.08 11.12
C SER A 117 7.51 -17.49 11.66
N VAL A 118 8.55 -18.32 11.78
CA VAL A 118 8.44 -19.71 12.23
C VAL A 118 9.29 -20.01 13.45
N ILE A 119 10.61 -19.76 13.40
CA ILE A 119 11.54 -20.19 14.46
C ILE A 119 11.31 -19.41 15.77
N ILE A 120 11.16 -18.09 15.68
CA ILE A 120 10.94 -17.25 16.87
C ILE A 120 9.65 -17.64 17.63
N PRO A 121 8.48 -17.79 16.98
CA PRO A 121 7.25 -18.23 17.65
C PRO A 121 7.37 -19.58 18.35
N ILE A 122 7.97 -20.58 17.70
CA ILE A 122 8.05 -21.94 18.26
C ILE A 122 9.04 -22.00 19.44
N VAL A 123 10.17 -21.27 19.36
CA VAL A 123 11.11 -21.12 20.47
C VAL A 123 10.47 -20.40 21.66
N ALA A 124 9.80 -19.28 21.40
CA ALA A 124 9.12 -18.51 22.44
C ALA A 124 8.02 -19.33 23.15
N ALA A 125 7.23 -20.09 22.39
CA ALA A 125 6.17 -20.93 22.95
C ALA A 125 6.71 -22.06 23.84
N THR A 126 7.86 -22.65 23.50
CA THR A 126 8.50 -23.66 24.34
C THR A 126 9.11 -23.05 25.61
N LEU A 127 9.78 -21.90 25.50
CA LEU A 127 10.44 -21.24 26.63
C LEU A 127 9.46 -20.60 27.63
N ALA A 128 8.27 -20.18 27.18
CA ALA A 128 7.23 -19.61 28.04
C ALA A 128 6.67 -20.58 29.10
N LYS A 129 7.06 -21.86 29.08
CA LYS A 129 6.60 -22.91 30.01
C LYS A 129 7.24 -22.85 31.40
N GLY A 130 8.39 -22.19 31.53
CA GLY A 130 9.07 -22.01 32.83
C GLY A 130 8.45 -20.86 33.62
N ARG A 131 8.22 -21.03 34.94
CA ARG A 131 7.70 -19.98 35.85
C ARG A 131 8.59 -18.73 35.98
N SER A 132 9.72 -18.71 35.30
CA SER A 132 10.50 -17.52 35.00
C SER A 132 10.75 -17.53 33.49
N LEU A 133 10.41 -16.44 32.80
CA LEU A 133 11.06 -16.11 31.53
C LEU A 133 12.56 -16.14 31.81
N LEU A 134 13.24 -17.20 31.38
CA LEU A 134 14.67 -17.37 31.61
C LEU A 134 15.41 -16.17 30.98
N PRO A 135 16.48 -15.65 31.61
CA PRO A 135 17.32 -14.55 31.09
C PRO A 135 18.18 -14.98 29.87
N GLY A 136 17.58 -15.65 28.90
CA GLY A 136 18.17 -16.03 27.61
C GLY A 136 17.32 -15.56 26.42
N LEU A 137 16.15 -14.98 26.66
CA LEU A 137 15.27 -14.35 25.66
C LEU A 137 15.70 -12.90 25.31
N GLU A 138 16.99 -12.60 25.43
CA GLU A 138 17.52 -11.25 25.20
C GLU A 138 17.64 -10.92 23.71
N ALA A 139 17.70 -11.93 22.84
CA ALA A 139 17.58 -11.76 21.38
C ALA A 139 16.14 -11.43 20.92
N LEU A 140 15.17 -11.35 21.84
CA LEU A 140 13.78 -11.06 21.54
C LEU A 140 13.46 -9.55 21.44
N LEU A 141 14.46 -8.66 21.44
CA LEU A 141 14.27 -7.25 21.07
C LEU A 141 13.84 -7.08 19.60
N ILE A 142 14.08 -8.09 18.75
CA ILE A 142 13.58 -8.13 17.36
C ILE A 142 12.16 -8.73 17.26
N ALA A 143 11.68 -9.52 18.24
CA ALA A 143 10.30 -10.02 18.15
C ALA A 143 9.23 -8.97 18.48
N ARG A 144 9.62 -7.78 18.98
CA ARG A 144 8.68 -6.65 19.09
C ARG A 144 8.19 -6.17 17.71
N SER A 145 8.97 -6.38 16.64
CA SER A 145 8.53 -6.13 15.26
C SER A 145 7.93 -7.36 14.57
N THR A 146 8.17 -8.56 15.11
CA THR A 146 7.76 -9.83 14.47
C THR A 146 6.46 -10.40 15.04
N ILE A 147 6.16 -10.20 16.33
CA ILE A 147 4.83 -10.47 16.90
C ILE A 147 3.77 -9.62 16.19
N CYS A 148 4.15 -8.48 15.59
CA CYS A 148 3.29 -7.67 14.73
C CYS A 148 2.93 -8.31 13.37
N ARG A 149 3.46 -9.50 13.02
CA ARG A 149 3.17 -10.18 11.74
C ARG A 149 2.33 -11.46 11.86
N LEU A 150 1.93 -11.89 13.06
CA LEU A 150 1.25 -13.18 13.28
C LEU A 150 -0.22 -13.08 13.68
N ASP A 151 -0.93 -12.08 13.17
CA ASP A 151 -2.39 -12.04 13.29
C ASP A 151 -3.00 -11.33 12.06
N ASP A 152 -3.57 -12.08 11.11
CA ASP A 152 -4.61 -11.56 10.20
C ASP A 152 -5.89 -11.18 10.99
N THR A 153 -5.94 -11.56 12.28
CA THR A 153 -6.89 -11.04 13.27
C THR A 153 -6.55 -9.63 13.77
N PHE A 154 -5.32 -9.14 13.52
CA PHE A 154 -4.89 -7.81 13.95
C PHE A 154 -5.26 -6.71 12.96
N ASP A 155 -5.72 -7.00 11.75
CA ASP A 155 -6.26 -5.96 10.86
C ASP A 155 -7.60 -5.40 11.40
N ARG A 156 -8.29 -6.22 12.22
CA ARG A 156 -9.41 -5.76 13.08
C ARG A 156 -8.93 -4.98 14.30
N LEU A 157 -7.78 -5.31 14.90
CA LEU A 157 -7.21 -4.53 16.02
C LEU A 157 -6.49 -3.26 15.56
N TRP A 158 -5.98 -3.18 14.33
CA TRP A 158 -5.34 -2.02 13.70
C TRP A 158 -6.37 -0.93 13.37
N LYS A 159 -7.58 -1.34 12.95
CA LYS A 159 -8.75 -0.45 12.92
C LYS A 159 -9.25 -0.03 14.32
N THR A 160 -8.80 -0.70 15.39
CA THR A 160 -9.26 -0.43 16.77
C THR A 160 -8.18 0.18 17.68
N LEU A 161 -6.90 0.13 17.31
CA LEU A 161 -5.75 0.64 18.06
C LEU A 161 -4.98 1.63 17.17
N LYS A 162 -5.41 2.89 17.24
CA LYS A 162 -4.76 4.06 16.60
C LYS A 162 -3.42 4.39 17.28
N LEU A 163 -2.34 3.64 17.04
CA LEU A 163 -0.98 4.02 17.50
C LEU A 163 0.06 3.83 16.38
N PHE A 164 0.96 4.81 16.27
CA PHE A 164 1.98 4.96 15.23
C PHE A 164 3.21 4.06 15.44
N THR A 165 3.88 3.66 14.35
CA THR A 165 5.20 3.01 14.35
C THR A 165 6.24 3.89 13.65
N ALA A 166 7.46 3.96 14.20
CA ALA A 166 8.47 4.96 13.83
C ALA A 166 9.44 4.53 12.71
N PHE A 167 9.48 3.25 12.33
CA PHE A 167 10.43 2.72 11.34
C PHE A 167 9.75 1.74 10.40
N THR A 168 10.01 1.87 9.09
CA THR A 168 9.50 0.95 8.06
C THR A 168 10.50 -0.17 7.75
N TRP A 169 11.81 0.11 7.82
CA TRP A 169 12.93 -0.82 7.56
C TRP A 169 14.19 -0.43 8.35
N ASN A 170 15.24 -1.28 8.32
CA ASN A 170 16.54 -1.04 8.98
C ASN A 170 17.06 0.38 8.67
N ASP A 171 17.25 1.16 9.74
CA ASP A 171 17.82 2.51 9.76
C ASP A 171 17.13 3.56 8.86
N VAL A 172 16.00 3.23 8.24
CA VAL A 172 15.17 4.18 7.50
C VAL A 172 14.01 4.62 8.41
N PRO A 173 14.07 5.84 8.99
CA PRO A 173 12.93 6.40 9.67
C PRO A 173 11.72 6.39 8.73
N SER A 174 10.56 5.97 9.24
CA SER A 174 9.31 6.19 8.51
C SER A 174 9.18 7.68 8.17
N LEU A 175 8.44 8.05 7.12
CA LEU A 175 8.15 9.44 6.73
C LEU A 175 7.58 10.32 7.88
N ARG A 176 7.25 9.71 9.02
CA ARG A 176 6.69 10.32 10.24
C ARG A 176 7.45 9.92 11.51
N ALA A 177 8.71 9.49 11.40
CA ALA A 177 9.52 9.01 12.54
C ALA A 177 9.69 10.07 13.65
N GLU A 178 9.67 11.35 13.29
CA GLU A 178 9.65 12.49 14.23
C GLU A 178 8.44 12.48 15.18
N PHE A 179 7.37 11.75 14.83
CA PHE A 179 6.16 11.59 15.65
C PHE A 179 6.11 10.25 16.41
N GLY A 180 7.19 9.46 16.39
CA GLY A 180 7.29 8.15 17.03
C GLY A 180 7.42 8.16 18.56
N HIS A 181 7.52 9.35 19.16
CA HIS A 181 7.55 9.48 20.61
C HIS A 181 6.18 9.11 21.22
N PRO A 182 6.12 8.35 22.33
CA PRO A 182 4.87 8.00 22.99
C PRO A 182 3.97 9.22 23.26
N ASP A 183 4.55 10.34 23.69
CA ASP A 183 3.82 11.57 23.98
C ASP A 183 3.16 12.18 22.74
N VAL A 184 3.85 12.14 21.60
CA VAL A 184 3.30 12.61 20.33
C VAL A 184 2.17 11.71 19.87
N THR A 185 2.30 10.39 20.10
CA THR A 185 1.24 9.45 19.73
C THR A 185 0.00 9.60 20.63
N ILE A 186 0.21 9.86 21.93
CA ILE A 186 -0.88 10.19 22.86
C ILE A 186 -1.58 11.49 22.40
N LEU A 187 -0.81 12.53 22.06
CA LEU A 187 -1.34 13.80 21.57
C LEU A 187 -2.17 13.63 20.28
N LEU A 188 -1.63 12.92 19.28
CA LEU A 188 -2.34 12.64 18.02
C LEU A 188 -3.58 11.78 18.25
N THR A 189 -3.54 10.85 19.20
CA THR A 189 -4.72 10.07 19.61
C THR A 189 -5.80 10.99 20.15
N CYS A 190 -5.48 11.86 21.11
CA CYS A 190 -6.41 12.85 21.66
C CYS A 190 -7.01 13.74 20.56
N LEU A 191 -6.16 14.33 19.71
CA LEU A 191 -6.59 15.18 18.60
C LEU A 191 -7.52 14.46 17.63
N SER A 192 -7.25 13.19 17.31
CA SER A 192 -8.12 12.41 16.42
C SER A 192 -9.54 12.27 16.96
N TYR A 193 -9.71 12.09 18.27
CA TYR A 193 -11.03 11.99 18.90
C TYR A 193 -11.70 13.35 19.07
N TYR A 194 -10.93 14.42 19.31
CA TYR A 194 -11.47 15.77 19.33
C TYR A 194 -11.99 16.24 17.96
N TYR A 195 -11.29 15.91 16.87
CA TYR A 195 -11.74 16.27 15.52
C TYR A 195 -12.85 15.36 14.98
N GLN A 196 -12.80 14.06 15.29
CA GLN A 196 -13.77 13.11 14.77
C GLN A 196 -15.05 13.03 15.61
N GLY A 197 -14.95 13.30 16.92
CA GLY A 197 -15.99 13.00 17.88
C GLY A 197 -16.12 11.50 18.17
N LEU A 198 -16.96 11.16 19.15
CA LEU A 198 -17.30 9.78 19.50
C LEU A 198 -18.40 9.24 18.58
N SER A 199 -18.29 7.95 18.21
CA SER A 199 -19.40 7.25 17.56
C SER A 199 -20.52 6.94 18.54
N GLU A 200 -21.72 6.66 18.03
CA GLU A 200 -22.88 6.30 18.85
C GLU A 200 -22.57 5.12 19.81
N ALA A 201 -21.91 4.07 19.31
CA ALA A 201 -21.53 2.92 20.14
C ALA A 201 -20.53 3.27 21.25
N GLN A 202 -19.60 4.20 20.98
CA GLN A 202 -18.64 4.69 21.97
C GLN A 202 -19.33 5.55 23.03
N LEU A 203 -20.29 6.37 22.61
CA LEU A 203 -21.07 7.20 23.51
C LEU A 203 -21.98 6.37 24.42
N VAL A 204 -22.65 5.34 23.88
CA VAL A 204 -23.39 4.35 24.67
C VAL A 204 -22.49 3.72 25.73
N SER A 205 -21.27 3.32 25.34
CA SER A 205 -20.30 2.75 26.28
C SER A 205 -19.92 3.72 27.41
N CYS A 206 -19.84 5.03 27.13
CA CYS A 206 -19.59 6.06 28.14
C CYS A 206 -20.75 6.15 29.15
N PHE A 207 -22.00 6.20 28.66
CA PHE A 207 -23.18 6.23 29.51
C PHE A 207 -23.40 4.92 30.30
N GLU A 208 -22.97 3.78 29.78
CA GLU A 208 -22.97 2.54 30.57
C GLU A 208 -21.88 2.54 31.65
N MET A 209 -20.73 3.18 31.40
CA MET A 209 -19.62 3.25 32.34
C MET A 209 -19.85 4.28 33.44
N ILE A 210 -20.46 5.43 33.14
CA ILE A 210 -20.73 6.47 34.14
C ILE A 210 -21.59 5.94 35.29
N HIS A 211 -22.55 5.05 35.00
CA HIS A 211 -23.38 4.39 36.01
C HIS A 211 -22.61 3.42 36.93
N LYS A 212 -21.38 3.06 36.57
CA LYS A 212 -20.49 2.19 37.37
C LYS A 212 -19.50 2.98 38.23
N LEU A 213 -19.48 4.30 38.12
CA LEU A 213 -18.63 5.17 38.95
C LEU A 213 -19.25 5.35 40.35
N ASP A 214 -18.41 5.70 41.32
CA ASP A 214 -18.84 5.98 42.69
C ASP A 214 -19.76 7.21 42.78
N ASN A 215 -19.56 8.21 41.91
CA ASN A 215 -20.42 9.40 41.84
C ASN A 215 -20.77 9.78 40.39
N PRO A 216 -21.80 9.14 39.80
CA PRO A 216 -22.20 9.37 38.41
C PRO A 216 -22.72 10.79 38.14
N ALA A 217 -23.35 11.41 39.15
CA ALA A 217 -23.93 12.74 39.00
C ALA A 217 -22.85 13.82 38.81
N LEU A 218 -21.77 13.75 39.58
CA LEU A 218 -20.66 14.71 39.50
C LEU A 218 -19.97 14.66 38.14
N GLU A 219 -19.69 13.45 37.62
CA GLU A 219 -19.09 13.29 36.29
C GLU A 219 -20.02 13.81 35.19
N TYR A 220 -21.33 13.58 35.31
CA TYR A 220 -22.31 14.06 34.34
C TYR A 220 -22.47 15.59 34.36
N ASP A 221 -22.43 16.20 35.55
CA ASP A 221 -22.44 17.67 35.69
C ASP A 221 -21.21 18.28 35.01
N HIS A 222 -20.04 17.62 35.09
CA HIS A 222 -18.84 18.03 34.36
C HIS A 222 -19.05 17.98 32.84
N TRP A 223 -19.73 16.95 32.32
CA TRP A 223 -20.07 16.85 30.90
C TRP A 223 -21.01 17.98 30.47
N ILE A 224 -22.02 18.32 31.26
CA ILE A 224 -22.95 19.41 30.95
C ILE A 224 -22.23 20.77 30.90
N LEU A 225 -21.37 21.03 31.88
CA LEU A 225 -20.62 22.29 31.97
C LEU A 225 -19.71 22.54 30.75
N GLN A 226 -19.12 21.48 30.20
CA GLN A 226 -18.23 21.56 29.02
C GLN A 226 -18.98 21.46 27.68
N GLY A 227 -20.25 21.02 27.70
CA GLY A 227 -21.04 20.74 26.49
C GLY A 227 -21.68 21.96 25.84
N GLY A 228 -22.06 22.97 26.63
CA GLY A 228 -22.73 24.19 26.13
C GLY A 228 -24.08 23.94 25.45
N GLY A 229 -25.18 24.44 26.02
CA GLY A 229 -26.50 24.37 25.35
C GLY A 229 -27.23 23.04 25.49
N VAL A 230 -26.97 22.26 26.55
CA VAL A 230 -27.75 21.06 26.89
C VAL A 230 -29.17 21.49 27.37
N PRO A 231 -30.26 21.01 26.74
CA PRO A 231 -31.62 21.30 27.18
C PRO A 231 -31.90 20.86 28.62
N GLN A 232 -32.81 21.55 29.31
CA GLN A 232 -33.16 21.26 30.71
C GLN A 232 -33.65 19.81 30.92
N GLU A 233 -34.27 19.21 29.91
CA GLU A 233 -34.71 17.81 29.88
C GLU A 233 -33.55 16.82 30.03
N TYR A 234 -32.37 17.20 29.54
CA TYR A 234 -31.14 16.38 29.56
C TYR A 234 -30.12 16.89 30.58
N SER A 235 -30.49 17.88 31.40
CA SER A 235 -29.62 18.42 32.46
C SER A 235 -29.41 17.45 33.65
N ASN A 236 -30.17 16.36 33.71
CA ASN A 236 -30.02 15.34 34.75
C ASN A 236 -29.79 13.99 34.10
N LEU A 237 -28.84 13.21 34.63
CA LEU A 237 -28.52 11.87 34.15
C LEU A 237 -29.73 10.93 34.13
N LYS A 238 -30.70 11.13 35.03
CA LYS A 238 -31.96 10.37 35.06
C LYS A 238 -32.88 10.64 33.85
N GLY A 239 -32.67 11.74 33.14
CA GLY A 239 -33.41 12.12 31.93
C GLY A 239 -32.90 11.42 30.66
N ILE A 240 -31.79 10.68 30.73
CA ILE A 240 -31.21 9.97 29.58
C ILE A 240 -31.67 8.52 29.58
N ASN A 241 -32.28 8.10 28.47
CA ASN A 241 -32.65 6.71 28.24
C ASN A 241 -31.83 6.09 27.09
N ILE A 242 -30.79 5.33 27.46
CA ILE A 242 -29.90 4.65 26.51
C ILE A 242 -30.64 3.56 25.70
N LYS A 243 -31.77 3.04 26.22
CA LYS A 243 -32.54 1.98 25.55
C LYS A 243 -33.44 2.51 24.42
N ASP A 244 -33.72 3.81 24.39
CA ASP A 244 -34.44 4.44 23.28
C ASP A 244 -33.44 4.92 22.22
N THR A 245 -33.12 4.04 21.28
CA THR A 245 -32.14 4.31 20.22
C THR A 245 -32.53 5.52 19.36
N LYS A 246 -33.83 5.78 19.15
CA LYS A 246 -34.29 6.88 18.30
C LYS A 246 -34.10 8.23 18.98
N GLN A 247 -34.47 8.31 20.26
CA GLN A 247 -34.21 9.50 21.08
C GLN A 247 -32.71 9.73 21.24
N PHE A 248 -31.96 8.67 21.54
CA PHE A 248 -30.52 8.75 21.77
C PHE A 248 -29.77 9.28 20.55
N GLN A 249 -30.09 8.77 19.35
CA GLN A 249 -29.47 9.22 18.11
C GLN A 249 -29.84 10.65 17.74
N ARG A 250 -31.11 11.06 17.97
CA ARG A 250 -31.59 12.39 17.58
C ARG A 250 -31.12 13.49 18.53
N ASP A 251 -31.18 13.23 19.84
CA ASP A 251 -31.07 14.28 20.85
C ASP A 251 -29.75 14.19 21.64
N ILE A 252 -29.26 12.99 21.93
CA ILE A 252 -28.10 12.78 22.82
C ILE A 252 -26.78 12.76 22.04
N VAL A 253 -26.73 12.04 20.91
CA VAL A 253 -25.51 11.95 20.09
C VAL A 253 -24.99 13.33 19.67
N PRO A 254 -25.79 14.25 19.13
CA PRO A 254 -25.29 15.56 18.70
C PRO A 254 -24.77 16.44 19.85
N LEU A 255 -25.32 16.28 21.07
CA LEU A 255 -24.93 17.06 22.24
C LEU A 255 -23.61 16.58 22.86
N PHE A 256 -23.34 15.28 22.82
CA PHE A 256 -22.24 14.68 23.57
C PHE A 256 -21.12 14.06 22.71
N SER A 257 -21.31 13.90 21.39
CA SER A 257 -20.30 13.28 20.52
C SER A 257 -19.02 14.12 20.39
N TYR A 258 -19.14 15.45 20.41
CA TYR A 258 -18.01 16.38 20.33
C TYR A 258 -17.69 17.06 21.66
N ASN A 259 -18.32 16.61 22.74
CA ASN A 259 -18.10 17.17 24.06
C ASN A 259 -16.72 16.73 24.60
N SER A 260 -15.87 17.70 24.92
CA SER A 260 -14.48 17.45 25.33
C SER A 260 -14.37 16.63 26.62
N ALA A 261 -15.30 16.82 27.56
CA ALA A 261 -15.33 16.06 28.81
C ALA A 261 -15.68 14.58 28.55
N VAL A 262 -16.66 14.32 27.68
CA VAL A 262 -17.07 12.95 27.32
C VAL A 262 -15.96 12.24 26.53
N ILE A 263 -15.28 12.97 25.63
CA ILE A 263 -14.14 12.45 24.87
C ILE A 263 -12.99 12.08 25.83
N ASN A 264 -12.66 12.95 26.80
CA ASN A 264 -11.64 12.67 27.80
C ASN A 264 -12.00 11.49 28.70
N PHE A 265 -13.26 11.39 29.09
CA PHE A 265 -13.77 10.24 29.82
C PHE A 265 -13.62 8.94 29.02
N TYR A 266 -13.96 8.95 27.73
CA TYR A 266 -13.79 7.79 26.87
C TYR A 266 -12.32 7.38 26.72
N LEU A 267 -11.43 8.35 26.49
CA LEU A 267 -10.00 8.12 26.35
C LEU A 267 -9.39 7.50 27.62
N SER A 268 -9.74 8.05 28.79
CA SER A 268 -9.23 7.58 30.08
C SER A 268 -9.81 6.24 30.53
N ALA A 269 -11.09 5.97 30.28
CA ALA A 269 -11.75 4.75 30.74
C ALA A 269 -11.53 3.55 29.79
N PHE A 270 -11.38 3.78 28.48
CA PHE A 270 -11.37 2.70 27.49
C PHE A 270 -10.10 2.61 26.66
N VAL A 271 -9.51 3.75 26.27
CA VAL A 271 -8.39 3.77 25.32
C VAL A 271 -7.04 3.61 26.02
N PHE A 272 -6.71 4.48 26.97
CA PHE A 272 -5.40 4.48 27.63
C PHE A 272 -5.12 3.26 28.51
N PRO A 273 -6.06 2.72 29.31
CA PRO A 273 -5.80 1.54 30.14
C PRO A 273 -5.46 0.27 29.33
N ARG A 274 -5.89 0.22 28.06
CA ARG A 274 -5.58 -0.88 27.15
C ARG A 274 -4.27 -0.65 26.40
N SER A 275 -4.03 0.59 26.00
CA SER A 275 -2.99 0.93 25.01
C SER A 275 -1.71 1.52 25.62
N VAL A 276 -1.78 2.07 26.83
CA VAL A 276 -0.67 2.71 27.56
C VAL A 276 -0.43 1.98 28.87
N LYS A 277 -0.27 0.65 28.79
CA LYS A 277 0.12 -0.15 29.94
C LYS A 277 1.60 0.06 30.24
N GLU A 278 1.87 0.71 31.37
CA GLU A 278 3.20 0.81 31.91
C GLU A 278 3.55 -0.50 32.64
N PHE A 279 4.74 -1.03 32.36
CA PHE A 279 5.30 -2.16 33.08
C PHE A 279 6.39 -1.63 34.00
N PRO A 280 6.39 -1.96 35.31
CA PRO A 280 7.34 -1.42 36.28
C PRO A 280 8.79 -1.80 35.97
N HIS A 281 8.99 -2.84 35.16
CA HIS A 281 10.30 -3.30 34.73
C HIS A 281 10.27 -3.58 33.23
N LYS A 282 11.32 -3.13 32.55
CA LYS A 282 11.59 -3.45 31.16
C LYS A 282 12.79 -4.39 31.13
N LEU A 283 12.63 -5.57 30.52
CA LEU A 283 13.78 -6.40 30.19
C LEU A 283 14.60 -5.68 29.11
N VAL A 284 15.84 -5.36 29.44
CA VAL A 284 16.79 -4.71 28.54
C VAL A 284 18.08 -5.52 28.58
N SER A 285 18.66 -5.77 27.42
CA SER A 285 19.96 -6.40 27.27
C SER A 285 20.83 -5.45 26.46
N SER A 286 22.07 -5.25 26.89
CA SER A 286 23.10 -4.60 26.08
C SER A 286 23.81 -5.63 25.20
N ALA A 287 24.61 -5.15 24.23
CA ALA A 287 25.47 -6.02 23.43
C ALA A 287 26.50 -6.79 24.29
N TRP A 288 26.92 -6.20 25.41
CA TRP A 288 27.83 -6.86 26.37
C TRP A 288 27.14 -8.00 27.11
N ASP A 289 25.87 -7.82 27.50
CA ASP A 289 25.08 -8.86 28.18
C ASP A 289 24.79 -10.05 27.24
N LEU A 290 24.59 -9.78 25.94
CA LEU A 290 24.40 -10.82 24.92
C LEU A 290 25.66 -11.67 24.72
N ALA A 291 26.83 -11.05 24.75
CA ALA A 291 28.11 -11.70 24.53
C ALA A 291 28.71 -12.30 25.82
N ALA A 292 28.20 -11.98 26.99
CA ALA A 292 28.70 -12.50 28.25
C ALA A 292 28.57 -14.03 28.33
N THR A 293 29.57 -14.70 28.90
CA THR A 293 29.47 -16.12 29.23
C THR A 293 28.48 -16.29 30.38
N LYS A 294 27.46 -17.12 30.18
CA LYS A 294 26.39 -17.34 31.14
C LYS A 294 25.96 -18.80 31.17
N VAL A 295 25.30 -19.18 32.26
CA VAL A 295 24.79 -20.55 32.49
C VAL A 295 23.83 -20.99 31.37
N HIS A 296 23.09 -20.04 30.82
CA HIS A 296 22.20 -20.24 29.67
C HIS A 296 22.73 -19.43 28.49
N PRO A 297 23.53 -20.04 27.59
CA PRO A 297 24.20 -19.29 26.55
C PRO A 297 23.22 -18.62 25.59
N THR A 298 23.64 -17.49 25.03
CA THR A 298 22.90 -16.78 23.98
C THR A 298 23.05 -17.53 22.66
N THR A 299 21.93 -17.98 22.11
CA THR A 299 21.88 -18.57 20.77
C THR A 299 21.12 -17.66 19.82
N GLY A 300 21.57 -17.55 18.57
CA GLY A 300 20.89 -16.78 17.54
C GLY A 300 21.06 -17.36 16.15
N PHE A 301 20.50 -16.66 15.16
CA PHE A 301 20.75 -16.96 13.76
C PHE A 301 21.03 -15.69 12.96
N SER A 302 21.82 -15.82 11.90
CA SER A 302 22.16 -14.77 10.95
C SER A 302 21.70 -15.12 9.54
N GLY A 303 21.48 -14.11 8.70
CA GLY A 303 21.19 -14.28 7.27
C GLY A 303 22.34 -14.89 6.48
N THR A 304 23.57 -14.51 6.84
CA THR A 304 24.83 -14.96 6.22
C THR A 304 25.86 -15.25 7.31
N ASN A 305 26.94 -15.98 6.97
CA ASN A 305 28.06 -16.21 7.88
C ASN A 305 29.25 -15.27 7.66
N ASP A 306 29.09 -14.20 6.87
CA ASP A 306 30.14 -13.21 6.60
C ASP A 306 30.60 -12.49 7.89
N ASN A 307 29.65 -12.22 8.78
CA ASN A 307 29.90 -11.53 10.05
C ASN A 307 30.62 -12.39 11.09
N ARG A 308 30.91 -13.68 10.82
CA ARG A 308 31.57 -14.59 11.79
C ARG A 308 32.89 -14.06 12.34
N TYR A 309 33.60 -13.27 11.55
CA TYR A 309 34.87 -12.65 11.93
C TYR A 309 34.70 -11.36 12.75
N LEU A 310 33.50 -10.78 12.75
CA LEU A 310 33.13 -9.58 13.50
C LEU A 310 32.38 -9.92 14.79
N LEU A 311 32.04 -11.19 15.01
CA LEU A 311 31.40 -11.61 16.25
C LEU A 311 32.35 -11.41 17.44
N PRO A 312 31.83 -11.02 18.61
CA PRO A 312 32.59 -11.10 19.86
C PRO A 312 33.22 -12.47 20.02
N THR A 313 34.47 -12.53 20.52
CA THR A 313 35.22 -13.78 20.68
C THR A 313 34.55 -14.82 21.58
N SER A 314 33.58 -14.38 22.40
CA SER A 314 32.75 -15.23 23.24
C SER A 314 31.54 -15.84 22.52
N ILE A 315 31.34 -15.57 21.22
CA ILE A 315 30.25 -16.10 20.40
C ILE A 315 30.83 -16.94 19.25
N ALA A 316 30.45 -18.21 19.18
CA ALA A 316 30.85 -19.13 18.13
C ALA A 316 29.89 -19.10 16.93
N GLN A 317 30.41 -19.15 15.71
CA GLN A 317 29.60 -19.43 14.52
C GLN A 317 29.47 -20.96 14.35
N VAL A 318 28.25 -21.49 14.42
CA VAL A 318 27.98 -22.95 14.36
C VAL A 318 26.93 -23.21 13.29
N ASP A 319 27.37 -23.47 12.05
CA ASP A 319 26.47 -23.65 10.92
C ASP A 319 26.04 -25.13 10.75
N PRO A 320 24.75 -25.44 10.54
CA PRO A 320 24.32 -26.79 10.20
C PRO A 320 24.95 -27.27 8.87
N LEU A 321 25.34 -28.55 8.80
CA LEU A 321 26.05 -29.15 7.65
C LEU A 321 25.43 -28.84 6.27
N ASN A 322 24.11 -28.68 6.21
CA ASN A 322 23.36 -28.43 4.97
C ASN A 322 23.54 -27.01 4.39
N GLN A 323 24.21 -26.08 5.10
CA GLN A 323 24.39 -24.70 4.62
C GLN A 323 25.73 -24.46 3.91
N SER A 324 26.69 -25.39 4.04
CA SER A 324 28.01 -25.31 3.39
C SER A 324 27.92 -25.17 1.86
N GLY A 325 26.92 -25.80 1.23
CA GLY A 325 26.66 -25.69 -0.20
C GLY A 325 26.24 -24.30 -0.68
N THR A 326 25.70 -23.44 0.20
CA THR A 326 25.32 -22.07 -0.17
C THR A 326 26.55 -21.21 -0.44
N ASN A 327 27.59 -21.32 0.39
CA ASN A 327 28.83 -20.58 0.18
C ASN A 327 29.53 -21.01 -1.11
N ALA A 328 29.52 -22.32 -1.41
CA ALA A 328 30.02 -22.83 -2.67
C ALA A 328 29.20 -22.34 -3.88
N LEU A 329 27.87 -22.23 -3.75
CA LEU A 329 27.00 -21.70 -4.81
C LEU A 329 27.25 -20.21 -5.07
N ILE A 330 27.46 -19.41 -4.03
CA ILE A 330 27.81 -17.99 -4.20
C ILE A 330 29.15 -17.86 -4.93
N LEU A 331 30.15 -18.66 -4.55
CA LEU A 331 31.44 -18.69 -5.26
C LEU A 331 31.28 -19.14 -6.71
N ASP A 332 30.49 -20.19 -6.98
CA ASP A 332 30.17 -20.62 -8.35
C ASP A 332 29.55 -19.49 -9.16
N ILE A 333 28.55 -18.79 -8.60
CA ILE A 333 27.90 -17.64 -9.22
C ILE A 333 28.91 -16.53 -9.49
N LEU A 334 29.69 -16.10 -8.49
CA LEU A 334 30.67 -15.02 -8.62
C LEU A 334 31.77 -15.33 -9.65
N LEU A 335 32.15 -16.61 -9.79
CA LEU A 335 33.18 -17.06 -10.73
C LEU A 335 32.64 -17.32 -12.14
N ARG A 336 31.36 -17.12 -12.40
CA ARG A 336 30.81 -17.28 -13.76
C ARG A 336 31.43 -16.25 -14.71
N PRO A 337 31.67 -16.61 -15.99
CA PRO A 337 32.32 -15.73 -16.96
C PRO A 337 31.65 -14.35 -17.11
N GLU A 338 30.32 -14.29 -16.96
CA GLU A 338 29.52 -13.08 -17.07
C GLU A 338 29.83 -12.06 -15.96
N ASN A 339 30.28 -12.52 -14.79
CA ASN A 339 30.64 -11.68 -13.65
C ASN A 339 32.10 -11.19 -13.68
N GLY A 340 32.86 -11.57 -14.72
CA GLY A 340 34.25 -11.14 -14.90
C GLY A 340 34.43 -9.74 -15.51
N TYR A 341 33.34 -9.09 -15.92
CA TYR A 341 33.36 -7.75 -16.50
C TYR A 341 33.03 -6.68 -15.46
N TYR A 342 33.91 -5.68 -15.31
CA TYR A 342 33.63 -4.49 -14.50
C TYR A 342 34.02 -3.24 -15.30
N GLN A 343 33.21 -2.18 -15.18
CA GLN A 343 33.49 -0.89 -15.77
C GLN A 343 33.52 0.18 -14.68
N CYS A 344 34.65 0.88 -14.55
CA CYS A 344 34.75 2.03 -13.68
C CYS A 344 34.15 3.27 -14.38
N VAL A 345 33.21 3.94 -13.74
CA VAL A 345 32.52 5.11 -14.31
C VAL A 345 33.25 6.43 -14.01
N GLN A 346 34.24 6.44 -13.12
CA GLN A 346 35.06 7.62 -12.86
C GLN A 346 36.08 7.89 -13.97
N ARG A 347 36.03 9.09 -14.55
CA ARG A 347 37.08 9.65 -15.40
C ARG A 347 37.56 10.96 -14.77
N SER A 348 38.79 10.96 -14.25
CA SER A 348 39.54 12.15 -13.81
C SER A 348 39.12 12.84 -12.50
N GLY A 349 39.20 12.13 -11.37
CA GLY A 349 39.37 12.74 -10.03
C GLY A 349 38.13 13.39 -9.39
N ASP A 350 37.11 13.76 -10.18
CA ASP A 350 35.84 14.26 -9.68
C ASP A 350 34.83 13.11 -9.46
N THR A 351 33.91 13.30 -8.51
CA THR A 351 32.81 12.37 -8.26
C THR A 351 31.79 12.51 -9.40
N ALA A 352 31.56 11.42 -10.14
CA ALA A 352 30.52 11.39 -11.17
C ALA A 352 29.15 11.60 -10.51
N SER A 353 28.33 12.49 -11.05
CA SER A 353 26.94 12.64 -10.59
C SER A 353 26.13 11.40 -10.96
N ALA A 354 24.99 11.15 -10.29
CA ALA A 354 24.13 10.04 -10.70
C ALA A 354 23.67 10.16 -12.17
N ARG A 355 23.58 11.38 -12.71
CA ARG A 355 23.27 11.61 -14.12
C ARG A 355 24.34 11.07 -15.05
N ASP A 356 25.61 11.39 -14.78
CA ASP A 356 26.73 10.91 -15.59
C ASP A 356 26.82 9.37 -15.54
N PHE A 357 26.50 8.80 -14.38
CA PHE A 357 26.42 7.36 -14.20
C PHE A 357 25.32 6.74 -15.06
N ILE A 358 24.09 7.27 -15.02
CA ILE A 358 22.97 6.72 -15.81
C ILE A 358 23.21 6.91 -17.32
N ASP A 359 23.74 8.06 -17.75
CA ASP A 359 24.10 8.29 -19.16
C ASP A 359 25.11 7.24 -19.64
N SER A 360 26.05 6.85 -18.78
CA SER A 360 27.01 5.79 -19.09
C SER A 360 26.38 4.39 -19.18
N LEU A 361 25.29 4.13 -18.44
CA LEU A 361 24.52 2.88 -18.50
C LEU A 361 23.70 2.78 -19.79
N VAL A 362 23.03 3.87 -20.17
CA VAL A 362 22.14 3.94 -21.36
C VAL A 362 22.90 3.67 -22.67
N ILE A 363 24.19 4.04 -22.72
CA ILE A 363 25.02 3.90 -23.93
C ILE A 363 25.67 2.50 -24.02
N GLN A 364 25.52 1.64 -23.01
CA GLN A 364 26.14 0.31 -23.02
C GLN A 364 25.52 -0.65 -24.03
N ASN A 365 26.35 -1.56 -24.52
CA ASN A 365 25.96 -2.69 -25.34
C ASN A 365 26.61 -3.96 -24.78
N PRO A 366 25.83 -4.96 -24.31
CA PRO A 366 24.37 -5.07 -24.36
C PRO A 366 23.63 -4.05 -23.48
N THR A 367 22.36 -3.81 -23.80
CA THR A 367 21.49 -2.93 -23.02
C THR A 367 21.30 -3.48 -21.61
N ILE A 368 21.34 -2.61 -20.61
CA ILE A 368 21.13 -2.99 -19.21
C ILE A 368 19.65 -2.89 -18.91
N ASP A 369 18.98 -4.03 -18.69
CA ASP A 369 17.54 -4.08 -18.42
C ASP A 369 17.17 -3.87 -16.94
N ILE A 370 18.12 -4.15 -16.03
CA ILE A 370 17.89 -4.11 -14.58
C ILE A 370 19.08 -3.42 -13.91
N LEU A 371 18.79 -2.33 -13.20
CA LEU A 371 19.74 -1.65 -12.31
C LEU A 371 19.44 -2.02 -10.85
N LEU A 372 20.45 -2.51 -10.12
CA LEU A 372 20.36 -2.82 -8.69
C LEU A 372 21.31 -1.89 -7.91
N ASP A 373 20.78 -0.87 -7.25
CA ASP A 373 21.56 -0.03 -6.32
C ASP A 373 21.58 -0.68 -4.93
N VAL A 374 22.57 -1.54 -4.71
CA VAL A 374 22.71 -2.33 -3.48
C VAL A 374 23.30 -1.51 -2.32
N GLY A 375 23.79 -0.28 -2.58
CA GLY A 375 24.56 0.51 -1.62
C GLY A 375 24.04 1.91 -1.34
N ALA A 376 22.88 2.29 -1.90
CA ALA A 376 22.41 3.68 -1.93
C ALA A 376 23.48 4.62 -2.50
N GLN A 377 24.12 4.21 -3.60
CA GLN A 377 25.19 4.99 -4.25
C GLN A 377 24.62 6.17 -5.04
N ILE A 378 23.34 6.12 -5.41
CA ILE A 378 22.60 7.22 -6.03
C ILE A 378 21.96 8.06 -4.92
N LEU A 379 22.70 9.06 -4.42
CA LEU A 379 22.27 9.91 -3.29
C LEU A 379 21.66 11.25 -3.73
N ASP A 380 21.94 11.68 -4.96
CA ASP A 380 21.56 12.95 -5.55
C ASP A 380 20.28 12.87 -6.41
N MET A 381 19.61 11.72 -6.43
CA MET A 381 18.32 11.50 -7.11
C MET A 381 17.36 10.70 -6.23
N THR A 382 16.08 11.05 -6.30
CA THR A 382 14.98 10.22 -5.79
C THR A 382 14.72 9.02 -6.72
N ASN A 383 14.06 7.98 -6.20
CA ASN A 383 13.66 6.81 -7.01
C ASN A 383 12.77 7.22 -8.19
N GLU A 384 11.90 8.21 -7.99
CA GLU A 384 11.04 8.78 -9.02
C GLU A 384 11.87 9.44 -10.14
N GLU A 385 12.86 10.27 -9.78
CA GLU A 385 13.76 10.93 -10.73
C GLU A 385 14.64 9.94 -11.49
N LEU A 386 15.19 8.94 -10.80
CA LEU A 386 15.99 7.87 -11.40
C LEU A 386 15.16 7.07 -12.41
N SER A 387 13.94 6.68 -12.03
CA SER A 387 13.06 5.87 -12.90
C SER A 387 12.55 6.60 -14.14
N ALA A 388 12.52 7.92 -14.11
CA ALA A 388 12.07 8.75 -15.23
C ALA A 388 13.22 9.13 -16.18
N TYR A 389 14.47 8.91 -15.77
CA TYR A 389 15.65 9.20 -16.59
C TYR A 389 15.77 8.24 -17.79
N ASP A 390 15.18 7.06 -17.67
CA ASP A 390 15.29 5.86 -18.53
C ASP A 390 14.69 5.95 -19.95
N VAL A 391 14.38 7.14 -20.46
CA VAL A 391 13.95 7.32 -21.86
C VAL A 391 15.00 8.14 -22.62
N PRO A 392 15.85 7.48 -23.43
CA PRO A 392 16.92 8.15 -24.17
C PRO A 392 16.41 9.22 -25.15
N LEU A 393 17.09 10.37 -25.18
CA LEU A 393 16.78 11.51 -26.06
C LEU A 393 16.84 11.18 -27.57
N TYR A 394 17.54 10.12 -28.00
CA TYR A 394 17.60 9.72 -29.41
C TYR A 394 16.34 8.94 -29.88
N ILE A 395 15.60 8.29 -28.97
CA ILE A 395 14.31 7.67 -29.30
C ILE A 395 13.30 8.78 -29.63
N LEU A 396 13.45 9.95 -29.01
CA LEU A 396 12.60 11.12 -29.19
C LEU A 396 12.82 11.81 -30.54
N SER A 397 14.04 11.88 -31.04
CA SER A 397 14.29 12.34 -32.41
C SER A 397 13.68 11.42 -33.45
N ASN A 398 13.57 10.11 -33.18
CA ASN A 398 12.91 9.17 -34.09
C ASN A 398 11.38 9.30 -34.06
N LEU A 399 10.80 9.47 -32.87
CA LEU A 399 9.36 9.71 -32.68
C LEU A 399 8.86 11.04 -33.29
N LEU A 400 9.75 12.02 -33.43
CA LEU A 400 9.47 13.35 -34.02
C LEU A 400 10.00 13.53 -35.45
N SER A 401 10.87 12.66 -35.96
CA SER A 401 11.43 12.77 -37.33
C SER A 401 10.67 11.98 -38.38
N GLU A 402 9.80 11.05 -37.98
CA GLU A 402 8.88 10.41 -38.91
C GLU A 402 7.92 11.47 -39.49
N LYS A 403 7.85 11.54 -40.82
CA LYS A 403 6.90 12.37 -41.59
C LYS A 403 5.45 11.93 -41.35
N THR A 404 4.98 12.11 -40.13
CA THR A 404 3.65 11.71 -39.68
C THR A 404 2.77 12.95 -39.63
N GLU A 405 1.54 12.83 -40.12
CA GLU A 405 0.56 13.92 -40.09
C GLU A 405 0.02 14.16 -38.65
N HIS A 406 0.33 13.27 -37.70
CA HIS A 406 -0.11 13.31 -36.31
C HIS A 406 0.94 12.67 -35.39
N SER A 407 0.92 13.03 -34.10
CA SER A 407 1.82 12.48 -33.07
C SER A 407 1.05 11.51 -32.16
N PRO A 408 1.40 10.20 -32.16
CA PRO A 408 0.84 9.24 -31.22
C PRO A 408 1.04 9.66 -29.75
N PHE A 409 2.14 10.33 -29.44
CA PHE A 409 2.42 10.84 -28.09
C PHE A 409 1.37 11.85 -27.62
N ILE A 410 1.03 12.82 -28.46
CA ILE A 410 0.01 13.84 -28.16
C ILE A 410 -1.37 13.21 -28.00
N ILE A 411 -1.72 12.27 -28.89
CA ILE A 411 -3.00 11.55 -28.84
C ILE A 411 -3.11 10.74 -27.54
N CYS A 412 -2.08 9.97 -27.19
CA CYS A 412 -2.03 9.20 -25.95
C CYS A 412 -2.10 10.10 -24.73
N GLY A 413 -1.40 11.24 -24.71
CA GLY A 413 -1.46 12.22 -23.63
C GLY A 413 -2.87 12.75 -23.40
N ILE A 414 -3.60 13.09 -24.47
CA ILE A 414 -5.00 13.53 -24.38
C ILE A 414 -5.88 12.41 -23.80
N ILE A 415 -5.77 11.20 -24.34
CA ILE A 415 -6.59 10.05 -23.90
C ILE A 415 -6.30 9.70 -22.42
N LEU A 416 -5.03 9.73 -22.01
CA LEU A 416 -4.60 9.41 -20.66
C LEU A 416 -5.10 10.46 -19.66
N HIS A 417 -5.00 11.75 -19.99
CA HIS A 417 -5.55 12.82 -19.16
C HIS A 417 -7.07 12.68 -18.97
N GLU A 418 -7.80 12.37 -20.05
CA GLU A 418 -9.26 12.21 -20.04
C GLU A 418 -9.75 11.02 -19.21
N ASN A 419 -8.96 9.95 -19.15
CA ASN A 419 -9.29 8.72 -18.42
C ASN A 419 -8.58 8.62 -17.07
N ARG A 420 -7.94 9.71 -16.62
CA ARG A 420 -7.23 9.74 -15.34
C ARG A 420 -8.22 9.60 -14.17
N PRO A 421 -7.98 8.66 -13.24
CA PRO A 421 -8.81 8.52 -12.04
C PRO A 421 -8.79 9.79 -11.19
N GLN A 422 -9.96 10.18 -10.65
CA GLN A 422 -10.09 11.34 -9.77
C GLN A 422 -9.43 11.12 -8.40
N ASP A 423 -9.44 9.87 -7.93
CA ASP A 423 -8.74 9.43 -6.72
C ASP A 423 -7.44 8.71 -7.13
N LEU A 424 -6.32 9.40 -6.99
CA LEU A 424 -4.99 8.86 -7.30
C LEU A 424 -4.41 8.02 -6.16
N ASP A 425 -4.93 8.15 -4.94
CA ASP A 425 -4.45 7.38 -3.79
C ASP A 425 -5.12 6.00 -3.73
N GLY A 426 -6.33 5.88 -4.28
CA GLY A 426 -7.10 4.63 -4.36
C GLY A 426 -6.74 3.67 -5.50
N VAL A 427 -5.86 4.05 -6.42
CA VAL A 427 -5.46 3.20 -7.56
C VAL A 427 -4.32 2.23 -7.23
N PRO A 428 -4.22 1.07 -7.92
CA PRO A 428 -3.15 0.11 -7.69
C PRO A 428 -1.74 0.74 -7.80
N PRO A 429 -0.76 0.34 -6.96
CA PRO A 429 0.58 0.95 -6.93
C PRO A 429 1.26 0.99 -8.31
N ASN A 430 1.09 -0.07 -9.10
CA ASN A 430 1.67 -0.18 -10.43
C ASN A 430 1.18 0.97 -11.32
N LEU A 431 -0.14 1.24 -11.30
CA LEU A 431 -0.76 2.30 -12.11
C LEU A 431 -0.33 3.69 -11.62
N GLN A 432 -0.16 3.88 -10.30
CA GLN A 432 0.41 5.11 -9.75
C GLN A 432 1.81 5.37 -10.32
N THR A 433 2.68 4.34 -10.34
CA THR A 433 4.02 4.43 -10.92
C THR A 433 3.98 4.79 -12.42
N TRP A 434 3.11 4.16 -13.21
CA TRP A 434 2.95 4.48 -14.64
C TRP A 434 2.50 5.93 -14.88
N LEU A 435 1.49 6.41 -14.13
CA LEU A 435 0.99 7.79 -14.24
C LEU A 435 2.05 8.82 -13.79
N SER A 436 2.86 8.49 -12.79
CA SER A 436 3.98 9.33 -12.36
C SER A 436 5.07 9.39 -13.42
N ARG A 437 5.44 8.25 -14.03
CA ARG A 437 6.42 8.20 -15.13
C ARG A 437 5.97 9.03 -16.34
N ASP A 438 4.72 8.88 -16.75
CA ASP A 438 4.12 9.66 -17.84
C ASP A 438 4.15 11.17 -17.56
N ARG A 439 3.82 11.58 -16.33
CA ARG A 439 3.86 13.00 -15.93
C ARG A 439 5.28 13.57 -16.00
N VAL A 440 6.27 12.86 -15.49
CA VAL A 440 7.67 13.33 -15.50
C VAL A 440 8.18 13.39 -16.94
N LEU A 441 7.88 12.37 -17.74
CA LEU A 441 8.23 12.34 -19.15
C LEU A 441 7.59 13.50 -19.93
N SER A 442 6.28 13.73 -19.77
CA SER A 442 5.57 14.83 -20.42
C SER A 442 6.10 16.21 -20.04
N HIS A 443 6.47 16.42 -18.76
CA HIS A 443 7.08 17.67 -18.32
C HIS A 443 8.49 17.87 -18.92
N ARG A 444 9.28 16.79 -19.01
CA ARG A 444 10.63 16.83 -19.59
C ARG A 444 10.61 17.09 -21.10
N LEU A 445 9.64 16.51 -21.80
CA LEU A 445 9.47 16.66 -23.25
C LEU A 445 8.79 17.96 -23.66
N GLY A 446 7.97 18.55 -22.79
CA GLY A 446 7.14 19.72 -23.06
C GLY A 446 7.85 20.84 -23.82
N PRO A 447 9.05 21.30 -23.39
CA PRO A 447 9.77 22.37 -24.08
C PRO A 447 10.21 22.02 -25.52
N SER A 448 10.80 20.84 -25.73
CA SER A 448 11.25 20.43 -27.07
C SER A 448 10.08 20.12 -28.00
N LEU A 449 9.01 19.51 -27.47
CA LEU A 449 7.79 19.25 -28.24
C LEU A 449 7.08 20.55 -28.62
N MET A 450 7.12 21.57 -27.74
CA MET A 450 6.57 22.90 -27.99
C MET A 450 7.24 23.55 -29.21
N ASP A 451 8.56 23.62 -29.22
CA ASP A 451 9.31 24.24 -30.32
C ASP A 451 9.07 23.48 -31.63
N TYR A 452 9.01 22.16 -31.58
CA TYR A 452 8.68 21.32 -32.73
C TYR A 452 7.25 21.55 -33.26
N CYS A 453 6.24 21.62 -32.38
CA CYS A 453 4.84 21.84 -32.77
C CYS A 453 4.60 23.25 -33.34
N LEU A 454 5.34 24.25 -32.86
CA LEU A 454 5.31 25.60 -33.41
C LEU A 454 5.94 25.65 -34.81
N ALA A 455 7.02 24.90 -35.05
CA ALA A 455 7.63 24.76 -36.37
C ALA A 455 6.78 23.90 -37.34
N HIS A 456 6.02 22.93 -36.82
CA HIS A 456 5.20 22.00 -37.59
C HIS A 456 3.74 21.95 -37.10
N PRO A 457 2.94 23.01 -37.29
CA PRO A 457 1.56 23.09 -36.79
C PRO A 457 0.65 21.94 -37.23
N GLN A 458 0.94 21.34 -38.39
CA GLN A 458 0.20 20.22 -38.96
C GLN A 458 0.17 19.00 -38.03
N VAL A 459 1.24 18.74 -37.27
CA VAL A 459 1.32 17.58 -36.37
C VAL A 459 0.32 17.70 -35.24
N LEU A 460 0.23 18.89 -34.63
CA LEU A 460 -0.74 19.16 -33.58
C LEU A 460 -2.16 19.19 -34.13
N CYS A 461 -2.36 19.78 -35.32
CA CYS A 461 -3.67 19.78 -35.97
C CYS A 461 -4.17 18.36 -36.28
N GLY A 462 -3.33 17.50 -36.86
CA GLY A 462 -3.69 16.12 -37.16
C GLY A 462 -3.92 15.29 -35.90
N SER A 463 -3.13 15.51 -34.83
CA SER A 463 -3.33 14.85 -33.54
C SER A 463 -4.67 15.20 -32.90
N ILE A 464 -5.04 16.49 -32.93
CA ILE A 464 -6.33 16.95 -32.40
C ILE A 464 -7.49 16.50 -33.29
N ALA A 465 -7.34 16.52 -34.61
CA ALA A 465 -8.35 15.99 -35.54
C ALA A 465 -8.60 14.49 -35.32
N HIS A 466 -7.57 13.72 -34.93
CA HIS A 466 -7.69 12.31 -34.60
C HIS A 466 -8.54 12.08 -33.33
N VAL A 467 -8.38 12.94 -32.32
CA VAL A 467 -9.20 12.87 -31.11
C VAL A 467 -10.60 13.46 -31.37
N TRP A 468 -10.70 14.58 -32.08
CA TRP A 468 -11.93 15.31 -32.35
C TRP A 468 -12.11 15.51 -33.86
N SER A 469 -12.91 14.63 -34.47
CA SER A 469 -13.17 14.62 -35.92
C SER A 469 -13.77 15.92 -36.48
N GLY A 470 -14.45 16.72 -35.63
CA GLY A 470 -15.02 18.01 -36.01
C GLY A 470 -14.04 19.18 -35.97
N PHE A 471 -12.77 18.95 -35.62
CA PHE A 471 -11.74 19.99 -35.59
C PHE A 471 -11.35 20.41 -37.01
N LEU A 472 -11.58 21.68 -37.33
CA LEU A 472 -11.11 22.31 -38.57
C LEU A 472 -10.11 23.40 -38.23
N PRO A 473 -8.81 23.23 -38.52
CA PRO A 473 -7.79 24.21 -38.16
C PRO A 473 -7.92 25.48 -39.01
N GLN A 474 -7.75 26.65 -38.40
CA GLN A 474 -7.66 27.92 -39.13
C GLN A 474 -6.26 28.10 -39.74
N SER A 475 -6.21 28.76 -40.91
CA SER A 475 -4.98 29.30 -41.51
C SER A 475 -4.39 30.40 -40.61
N GLY A 476 -3.37 30.04 -39.83
CA GLY A 476 -2.76 30.90 -38.80
C GLY A 476 -1.97 30.15 -37.74
N GLY A 477 -2.08 28.81 -37.70
CA GLY A 477 -1.25 27.94 -36.87
C GLY A 477 -1.58 28.00 -35.38
N TRP A 478 -0.65 27.51 -34.56
CA TRP A 478 -0.74 27.52 -33.11
C TRP A 478 0.14 28.62 -32.53
N SER A 479 -0.34 29.27 -31.48
CA SER A 479 0.40 30.31 -30.76
C SER A 479 0.67 29.88 -29.33
N ARG A 480 1.84 30.23 -28.80
CA ARG A 480 2.18 29.95 -27.41
C ARG A 480 1.40 30.90 -26.49
N GLY A 481 0.95 30.39 -25.34
CA GLY A 481 0.33 31.21 -24.30
C GLY A 481 1.23 32.34 -23.81
N ALA A 482 0.64 33.36 -23.17
CA ALA A 482 1.29 34.63 -22.84
C ALA A 482 2.61 34.54 -22.03
N ASN A 483 2.86 33.43 -21.34
CA ASN A 483 4.10 33.19 -20.59
C ASN A 483 5.09 32.35 -21.40
N SER A 484 6.35 32.77 -21.44
CA SER A 484 7.46 32.05 -22.11
C SER A 484 7.78 30.67 -21.50
N ARG A 485 7.27 30.38 -20.31
CA ARG A 485 7.33 29.04 -19.68
C ARG A 485 6.04 28.24 -19.80
N SER A 486 5.00 28.82 -20.41
CA SER A 486 3.74 28.12 -20.62
C SER A 486 3.94 26.96 -21.60
N LEU A 487 3.36 25.81 -21.25
CA LEU A 487 3.19 24.66 -22.14
C LEU A 487 1.83 24.67 -22.85
N TRP A 488 1.09 25.78 -22.75
CA TRP A 488 -0.17 25.98 -23.46
C TRP A 488 0.05 26.49 -24.88
N LEU A 489 -0.61 25.82 -25.81
CA LEU A 489 -0.78 26.22 -27.20
C LEU A 489 -2.24 26.61 -27.43
N THR A 490 -2.45 27.75 -28.07
CA THR A 490 -3.78 28.27 -28.40
C THR A 490 -3.92 28.43 -29.91
N SER A 491 -5.05 27.96 -30.43
CA SER A 491 -5.49 28.20 -31.81
C SER A 491 -7.00 28.42 -31.84
N LYS A 492 -7.55 28.61 -33.04
CA LYS A 492 -8.98 28.77 -33.27
C LYS A 492 -9.43 27.92 -34.45
N THR A 493 -10.69 27.49 -34.42
CA THR A 493 -11.27 26.71 -35.52
C THR A 493 -11.65 27.61 -36.69
N HIS A 494 -11.61 27.05 -37.91
CA HIS A 494 -12.07 27.74 -39.11
C HIS A 494 -13.60 27.95 -39.05
N PRO A 495 -14.11 29.17 -39.30
CA PRO A 495 -15.54 29.46 -39.34
C PRO A 495 -16.16 28.86 -40.61
N SER A 496 -16.57 27.59 -40.54
CA SER A 496 -17.23 26.84 -41.62
C SER A 496 -18.76 26.93 -41.50
N GLY A 497 -19.29 28.15 -41.37
CA GLY A 497 -20.72 28.39 -41.12
C GLY A 497 -21.17 28.13 -39.68
N LYS A 498 -20.23 27.91 -38.76
CA LYS A 498 -20.44 27.72 -37.31
C LYS A 498 -19.69 28.80 -36.51
N VAL A 499 -19.98 28.92 -35.21
CA VAL A 499 -19.26 29.84 -34.32
C VAL A 499 -17.79 29.43 -34.23
N MET A 500 -16.90 30.42 -34.33
CA MET A 500 -15.46 30.23 -34.14
C MET A 500 -15.17 29.79 -32.71
N GLN A 501 -14.48 28.67 -32.53
CA GLN A 501 -14.15 28.14 -31.21
C GLN A 501 -12.66 28.32 -30.92
N ARG A 502 -12.34 28.71 -29.69
CA ARG A 502 -10.97 28.77 -29.19
C ARG A 502 -10.54 27.37 -28.73
N VAL A 503 -9.38 26.91 -29.16
CA VAL A 503 -8.82 25.60 -28.77
C VAL A 503 -7.52 25.84 -28.02
N ASP A 504 -7.45 25.39 -26.77
CA ASP A 504 -6.26 25.49 -25.93
C ASP A 504 -5.78 24.07 -25.56
N PHE A 505 -4.50 23.78 -25.77
CA PHE A 505 -3.89 22.49 -25.48
C PHE A 505 -2.65 22.64 -24.59
N ASN A 506 -2.59 21.89 -23.49
CA ASN A 506 -1.41 21.82 -22.62
C ASN A 506 -0.57 20.60 -22.94
N LEU A 507 0.61 20.85 -23.50
CA LEU A 507 1.58 19.81 -23.89
C LEU A 507 2.13 18.99 -22.71
N GLY A 508 2.23 19.57 -21.52
CA GLY A 508 2.80 18.89 -20.35
C GLY A 508 1.80 18.03 -19.58
N GLU A 509 0.50 18.29 -19.75
CA GLU A 509 -0.58 17.58 -19.04
C GLU A 509 -1.46 16.75 -19.96
N GLY A 510 -1.36 16.92 -21.29
CA GLY A 510 -2.29 16.31 -22.25
C GLY A 510 -3.69 16.96 -22.23
N ARG A 511 -3.85 18.12 -21.58
CA ARG A 511 -5.17 18.73 -21.35
C ARG A 511 -5.63 19.52 -22.57
N LEU A 512 -6.78 19.16 -23.14
CA LEU A 512 -7.40 19.85 -24.28
C LEU A 512 -8.69 20.56 -23.84
N LEU A 513 -8.75 21.87 -24.10
CA LEU A 513 -9.89 22.74 -23.80
C LEU A 513 -10.44 23.36 -25.09
N ILE A 514 -11.76 23.50 -25.14
CA ILE A 514 -12.48 24.18 -26.21
C ILE A 514 -13.35 25.25 -25.56
N ASP A 515 -13.19 26.51 -25.96
CA ASP A 515 -13.83 27.68 -25.34
C ASP A 515 -13.66 27.73 -23.81
N GLY A 516 -12.49 27.27 -23.33
CA GLY A 516 -12.14 27.20 -21.91
C GLY A 516 -12.72 26.01 -21.13
N LEU A 517 -13.54 25.17 -21.78
CA LEU A 517 -14.15 23.99 -21.16
C LEU A 517 -13.38 22.70 -21.53
N PRO A 518 -13.25 21.74 -20.59
CA PRO A 518 -12.65 20.46 -20.91
C PRO A 518 -13.54 19.65 -21.85
N ILE A 519 -12.91 18.86 -22.69
CA ILE A 519 -13.59 17.78 -23.40
C ILE A 519 -13.83 16.60 -22.43
N GLY A 520 -14.75 15.69 -22.75
CA GLY A 520 -14.99 14.57 -21.85
C GLY A 520 -16.27 13.81 -22.10
N ARG A 521 -16.74 13.10 -21.08
CA ARG A 521 -18.02 12.39 -21.11
C ARG A 521 -19.17 13.37 -20.94
N ILE A 522 -20.29 13.10 -21.59
CA ILE A 522 -21.50 13.88 -21.38
C ILE A 522 -21.91 13.85 -19.89
N PRO A 523 -22.29 14.98 -19.27
CA PRO A 523 -22.62 15.01 -17.85
C PRO A 523 -23.76 14.06 -17.46
N VAL A 524 -23.73 13.57 -16.22
CA VAL A 524 -24.69 12.57 -15.69
C VAL A 524 -26.15 13.04 -15.81
N GLU A 525 -26.38 14.35 -15.69
CA GLU A 525 -27.70 14.97 -15.85
C GLU A 525 -28.34 14.70 -17.22
N TYR A 526 -27.53 14.66 -18.29
CA TYR A 526 -27.98 14.34 -19.64
C TYR A 526 -28.24 12.84 -19.78
N VAL A 527 -27.34 12.01 -19.25
CA VAL A 527 -27.43 10.53 -19.33
C VAL A 527 -28.68 10.01 -18.63
N ASN A 528 -29.05 10.63 -17.50
CA ASN A 528 -30.23 10.25 -16.72
C ASN A 528 -31.55 10.71 -17.35
N HIS A 529 -31.52 11.56 -18.39
CA HIS A 529 -32.74 12.05 -19.02
C HIS A 529 -33.43 10.95 -19.84
N PRO A 530 -34.76 10.77 -19.74
CA PRO A 530 -35.49 9.69 -20.44
C PRO A 530 -35.30 9.69 -21.97
N LEU A 531 -35.24 10.87 -22.59
CA LEU A 531 -34.98 11.00 -24.04
C LEU A 531 -33.59 10.47 -24.41
N TYR A 532 -32.56 10.74 -23.60
CA TYR A 532 -31.21 10.24 -23.83
C TYR A 532 -31.19 8.71 -23.75
N ALA A 533 -31.78 8.15 -22.69
CA ALA A 533 -31.87 6.71 -22.50
C ALA A 533 -32.64 6.02 -23.65
N ARG A 534 -33.67 6.68 -24.20
CA ARG A 534 -34.42 6.17 -25.36
C ARG A 534 -33.61 6.17 -26.65
N LEU A 535 -32.84 7.22 -26.91
CA LEU A 535 -32.09 7.39 -28.16
C LEU A 535 -30.75 6.63 -28.16
N PHE A 536 -30.04 6.65 -27.03
CA PHE A 536 -28.65 6.15 -26.93
C PHE A 536 -28.48 5.01 -25.92
N GLY A 537 -29.53 4.62 -25.19
CA GLY A 537 -29.46 3.55 -24.20
C GLY A 537 -28.48 3.87 -23.07
N LYS A 538 -27.59 2.91 -22.78
CA LYS A 538 -26.51 3.04 -21.78
C LYS A 538 -25.18 3.48 -22.39
N ARG A 539 -25.17 3.97 -23.63
CA ARG A 539 -23.94 4.35 -24.33
C ARG A 539 -23.35 5.62 -23.70
N VAL A 540 -22.08 5.57 -23.36
CA VAL A 540 -21.31 6.74 -22.90
C VAL A 540 -20.83 7.50 -24.14
N ILE A 541 -21.33 8.71 -24.32
CA ILE A 541 -20.95 9.58 -25.44
C ILE A 541 -19.90 10.59 -24.96
N ASN A 542 -18.79 10.66 -25.70
CA ASN A 542 -17.78 11.70 -25.50
C ASN A 542 -18.19 12.96 -26.28
N VAL A 543 -18.15 14.10 -25.60
CA VAL A 543 -18.62 15.38 -26.11
C VAL A 543 -17.53 16.45 -26.06
N VAL A 544 -17.74 17.47 -26.88
CA VAL A 544 -17.03 18.74 -26.90
C VAL A 544 -18.05 19.89 -26.79
N PRO A 545 -17.67 21.08 -26.33
CA PRO A 545 -18.50 22.28 -26.42
C PRO A 545 -19.01 22.52 -27.85
N SER A 546 -20.29 22.83 -27.98
CA SER A 546 -20.93 22.98 -29.30
C SER A 546 -20.62 24.34 -29.93
N SER A 547 -20.34 24.35 -31.23
CA SER A 547 -20.31 25.56 -32.07
C SER A 547 -21.66 25.91 -32.68
N ILE A 548 -22.73 25.16 -32.36
CA ILE A 548 -24.09 25.40 -32.84
C ILE A 548 -24.82 26.32 -31.84
N PRO A 549 -25.37 27.48 -32.28
CA PRO A 549 -26.14 28.35 -31.41
C PRO A 549 -27.31 27.63 -30.75
N GLY A 550 -27.42 27.74 -29.43
CA GLY A 550 -28.48 27.09 -28.65
C GLY A 550 -28.18 25.65 -28.20
N MET A 551 -27.07 25.07 -28.65
CA MET A 551 -26.56 23.77 -28.18
C MET A 551 -25.42 23.96 -27.18
N THR A 552 -25.32 23.07 -26.20
CA THR A 552 -24.26 23.11 -25.17
C THR A 552 -23.10 22.20 -25.55
N PHE A 553 -23.41 20.98 -26.01
CA PHE A 553 -22.42 19.95 -26.31
C PHE A 553 -22.64 19.38 -27.71
N THR A 554 -21.58 18.85 -28.31
CA THR A 554 -21.60 18.13 -29.58
C THR A 554 -20.77 16.85 -29.43
N ALA A 555 -21.22 15.75 -30.00
CA ALA A 555 -20.48 14.49 -29.98
C ALA A 555 -19.12 14.64 -30.69
N ARG A 556 -18.08 14.05 -30.10
CA ARG A 556 -16.70 14.11 -30.61
C ARG A 556 -16.52 13.41 -31.97
N SER A 557 -17.36 12.41 -32.21
CA SER A 557 -17.42 11.61 -33.43
C SER A 557 -18.87 11.46 -33.87
N GLU A 558 -19.08 11.21 -35.16
CA GLU A 558 -20.40 10.90 -35.69
C GLU A 558 -20.98 9.65 -35.03
N ILE A 559 -22.28 9.68 -34.77
CA ILE A 559 -23.06 8.56 -34.25
C ILE A 559 -23.97 8.11 -35.38
N ASP A 560 -23.72 6.90 -35.89
CA ASP A 560 -24.48 6.30 -36.99
C ASP A 560 -24.58 7.20 -38.23
N GLY A 561 -23.51 7.96 -38.52
CA GLY A 561 -23.40 8.89 -39.66
C GLY A 561 -23.99 10.28 -39.40
N TYR A 562 -24.41 10.58 -38.17
CA TYR A 562 -24.93 11.90 -37.79
C TYR A 562 -24.01 12.60 -36.80
N GLN A 563 -23.81 13.90 -37.00
CA GLN A 563 -23.23 14.78 -36.01
C GLN A 563 -24.32 15.17 -35.00
N VAL A 564 -24.18 14.71 -33.76
CA VAL A 564 -25.20 14.89 -32.71
C VAL A 564 -24.81 16.00 -31.75
N SER A 565 -25.72 16.93 -31.48
CA SER A 565 -25.57 18.01 -30.50
C SER A 565 -26.67 17.99 -29.45
N PHE A 566 -26.34 18.44 -28.24
CA PHE A 566 -27.16 18.34 -27.04
C PHE A 566 -27.27 19.70 -26.37
N ALA A 567 -28.47 20.05 -25.91
CA ALA A 567 -28.71 21.16 -24.99
C ALA A 567 -29.65 20.72 -23.89
N LEU A 568 -29.37 21.10 -22.64
CA LEU A 568 -30.29 20.87 -21.52
C LEU A 568 -30.86 22.21 -21.04
N ASN A 569 -32.17 22.37 -21.10
CA ASN A 569 -32.84 23.54 -20.55
C ASN A 569 -33.07 23.33 -19.04
N SER A 570 -32.20 23.91 -18.21
CA SER A 570 -32.25 23.78 -16.75
C SER A 570 -33.55 24.28 -16.11
N LYS A 571 -34.35 25.11 -16.78
CA LYS A 571 -35.64 25.61 -16.26
C LYS A 571 -36.84 24.71 -16.55
N LYS A 572 -36.79 23.93 -17.64
CA LYS A 572 -37.90 23.05 -18.06
C LYS A 572 -37.56 21.56 -17.99
N GLN A 573 -36.30 21.23 -17.69
CA GLN A 573 -35.73 19.88 -17.78
C GLN A 573 -35.87 19.22 -19.16
N ASP A 574 -36.10 20.00 -20.21
CA ASP A 574 -36.16 19.49 -21.58
C ASP A 574 -34.75 19.31 -22.13
N LEU A 575 -34.41 18.06 -22.51
CA LEU A 575 -33.23 17.74 -23.31
C LEU A 575 -33.56 17.93 -24.79
N ILE A 576 -32.80 18.78 -25.47
CA ILE A 576 -32.88 18.98 -26.92
C ILE A 576 -31.74 18.17 -27.56
N VAL A 577 -32.08 17.33 -28.53
CA VAL A 577 -31.10 16.58 -29.32
C VAL A 577 -31.25 16.96 -30.78
N GLN A 578 -30.16 17.44 -31.38
CA GLN A 578 -30.09 17.73 -32.81
C GLN A 578 -29.13 16.77 -33.49
N ALA A 579 -29.62 16.09 -34.53
CA ALA A 579 -28.80 15.26 -35.40
C ALA A 579 -28.68 15.93 -36.78
N GLN A 580 -27.46 16.07 -37.27
CA GLN A 580 -27.17 16.63 -38.59
C GLN A 580 -26.41 15.62 -39.45
N ALA A 581 -26.92 15.33 -40.65
CA ALA A 581 -26.22 14.59 -41.70
C ALA A 581 -26.20 15.44 -42.98
N GLY A 582 -25.02 15.95 -43.35
CA GLY A 582 -24.90 16.91 -44.45
C GLY A 582 -25.73 18.19 -44.23
N LEU A 583 -26.62 18.52 -45.17
CA LEU A 583 -27.50 19.70 -45.12
C LEU A 583 -28.85 19.44 -44.40
N ILE A 584 -29.13 18.22 -43.96
CA ILE A 584 -30.40 17.85 -43.33
C ILE A 584 -30.21 17.87 -41.81
N SER A 585 -31.07 18.61 -41.10
CA SER A 585 -31.08 18.67 -39.63
C SER A 585 -32.43 18.20 -39.09
N ILE A 586 -32.39 17.32 -38.09
CA ILE A 586 -33.57 16.83 -37.37
C ILE A 586 -33.40 17.28 -35.91
N ILE A 587 -34.41 17.99 -35.39
CA ILE A 587 -34.45 18.49 -34.01
C ILE A 587 -35.57 17.73 -33.30
N GLY A 588 -35.25 17.08 -32.19
CA GLY A 588 -36.17 16.28 -31.38
C GLY A 588 -36.08 16.57 -29.89
#